data_AF-A0AAP6SJE1-F1
#
_entry.id   AF-A0AAP6SJE1-F1
#
_cell.length_a   1.000
_cell.length_b   1.000
_cell.length_c   1.000
_cell.angle_alpha   90.00
_cell.angle_beta   90.00
_cell.angle_gamma   90.00
#
_symmetry.space_group_name_H-M   'P 1'
#
loop_
_entity.id
_entity.type
_entity.pdbx_description
1 polymer ?
#
loop_
_entity_poly.entity_id
_entity_poly.type
_entity_poly.pdbx_seq_one_letter_code
_entity_poly.pdbx_strand_id
1 'polypeptide(L)'
;MAQSKISNPQSSEMTDMSNNSIFSETMENPTDPEVQPIAEQSETAQPKSIRPSAKQRKSELEDYRTAFFAPIKLGKDNKHQVAISNETFDRVERTARFFGGPGYSVSNFVEHIINEHLDNNAANYEGWFTLISKSF
;
A
#
# COMPACT_ATOMS: atom_id res chain seq x y z
N MET A 1 -14.44 -47.02 39.53
CA MET A 1 -15.89 -46.73 39.74
C MET A 1 -16.07 -45.24 39.47
N ALA A 2 -16.86 -44.72 38.54
CA ALA A 2 -17.91 -45.24 37.68
C ALA A 2 -17.90 -44.50 36.30
N GLN A 3 -18.50 -45.14 35.30
CA GLN A 3 -18.75 -44.69 33.92
C GLN A 3 -19.96 -43.73 33.86
N SER A 4 -20.14 -42.85 32.85
CA SER A 4 -20.92 -43.07 31.60
C SER A 4 -20.92 -41.75 30.78
N LYS A 5 -20.55 -41.68 29.47
CA LYS A 5 -21.31 -42.01 28.22
C LYS A 5 -22.59 -41.14 28.04
N ILE A 6 -23.04 -40.58 26.90
CA ILE A 6 -22.82 -40.51 25.41
C ILE A 6 -23.75 -39.32 24.97
N SER A 7 -23.54 -38.48 23.94
CA SER A 7 -23.92 -38.74 22.53
C SER A 7 -23.70 -37.53 21.62
N ASN A 8 -23.05 -37.79 20.48
CA ASN A 8 -23.25 -37.08 19.21
C ASN A 8 -24.56 -37.60 18.56
N PRO A 9 -25.18 -36.88 17.60
CA PRO A 9 -24.93 -37.25 16.20
C PRO A 9 -24.85 -36.08 15.20
N GLN A 10 -24.25 -36.40 14.05
CA GLN A 10 -24.08 -35.62 12.82
C GLN A 10 -25.38 -35.37 12.04
N SER A 11 -25.35 -34.36 11.14
CA SER A 11 -25.98 -34.27 9.78
C SER A 11 -26.14 -32.76 9.44
N SER A 12 -26.10 -32.22 8.22
CA SER A 12 -26.01 -32.70 6.83
C SER A 12 -25.59 -31.54 5.93
N GLU A 13 -24.88 -31.89 4.85
CA GLU A 13 -24.99 -31.41 3.46
C GLU A 13 -25.14 -29.90 3.10
N MET A 14 -24.16 -29.37 2.36
CA MET A 14 -24.18 -29.11 0.90
C MET A 14 -24.98 -27.85 0.49
N THR A 15 -24.34 -26.93 -0.24
CA THR A 15 -24.68 -26.58 -1.64
C THR A 15 -24.00 -25.25 -2.02
N ASP A 16 -23.10 -25.33 -3.00
CA ASP A 16 -22.64 -24.21 -3.84
C ASP A 16 -23.78 -23.70 -4.72
N MET A 17 -23.96 -22.38 -4.84
CA MET A 17 -24.49 -21.72 -6.05
C MET A 17 -24.32 -20.20 -5.88
N SER A 18 -23.43 -19.54 -6.62
CA SER A 18 -23.46 -19.22 -8.06
C SER A 18 -24.44 -18.09 -8.41
N ASN A 19 -23.84 -16.93 -8.68
CA ASN A 19 -23.96 -16.09 -9.88
C ASN A 19 -25.29 -15.41 -10.27
N ASN A 20 -25.15 -14.10 -10.48
CA ASN A 20 -25.65 -13.24 -11.57
C ASN A 20 -27.13 -13.32 -12.01
N SER A 21 -27.80 -12.17 -12.01
CA SER A 21 -28.65 -11.71 -13.12
C SER A 21 -28.91 -10.21 -12.91
N ILE A 22 -28.33 -9.31 -13.70
CA ILE A 22 -28.72 -8.93 -15.07
C ILE A 22 -30.09 -8.25 -15.11
N PHE A 23 -30.03 -6.96 -15.45
CA PHE A 23 -30.93 -6.12 -16.25
C PHE A 23 -32.46 -6.24 -16.09
N SER A 24 -33.07 -5.07 -15.91
CA SER A 24 -34.37 -4.72 -16.47
C SER A 24 -34.27 -3.24 -16.85
N GLU A 25 -33.91 -2.91 -18.09
CA GLU A 25 -34.81 -2.47 -19.18
C GLU A 25 -35.91 -1.51 -18.73
N THR A 26 -35.79 -0.21 -19.04
CA THR A 26 -36.25 0.51 -20.26
C THR A 26 -37.67 1.05 -20.08
N MET A 27 -37.81 2.38 -20.14
CA MET A 27 -39.05 3.03 -20.58
C MET A 27 -38.70 4.20 -21.51
N GLU A 28 -39.31 4.14 -22.69
CA GLU A 28 -39.18 5.04 -23.82
C GLU A 28 -40.16 6.22 -23.70
N ASN A 29 -39.81 7.38 -24.25
CA ASN A 29 -40.75 8.19 -25.04
C ASN A 29 -40.01 9.16 -25.99
N PRO A 30 -40.33 9.23 -27.30
CA PRO A 30 -39.67 10.09 -28.28
C PRO A 30 -40.51 11.31 -28.68
N THR A 31 -39.89 12.45 -28.99
CA THR A 31 -40.41 13.45 -29.95
C THR A 31 -39.25 14.35 -30.45
N ASP A 32 -39.10 14.43 -31.77
CA ASP A 32 -38.07 15.09 -32.61
C ASP A 32 -38.49 16.56 -32.98
N PRO A 33 -37.83 17.34 -33.86
CA PRO A 33 -36.44 17.87 -33.91
C PRO A 33 -36.36 19.41 -34.16
N GLU A 34 -35.29 20.13 -33.76
CA GLU A 34 -35.01 21.51 -34.27
C GLU A 34 -33.49 21.86 -34.39
N VAL A 35 -32.92 21.51 -35.55
CA VAL A 35 -32.01 22.23 -36.48
C VAL A 35 -31.03 23.36 -36.00
N GLN A 36 -29.71 23.04 -36.05
CA GLN A 36 -28.51 23.80 -36.58
C GLN A 36 -27.67 24.79 -35.70
N PRO A 37 -26.40 25.14 -36.10
CA PRO A 37 -25.18 24.32 -36.36
C PRO A 37 -23.88 24.97 -35.76
N ILE A 38 -22.68 24.47 -36.16
CA ILE A 38 -21.30 25.01 -35.88
C ILE A 38 -20.75 24.70 -34.47
N ALA A 39 -19.50 24.29 -34.23
CA ALA A 39 -18.34 23.91 -35.03
C ALA A 39 -17.34 23.19 -34.09
N GLU A 40 -16.26 22.69 -34.70
CA GLU A 40 -14.98 22.33 -34.07
C GLU A 40 -14.89 20.94 -33.43
N GLN A 41 -14.49 20.01 -34.30
CA GLN A 41 -13.48 19.00 -34.01
C GLN A 41 -12.47 19.47 -32.97
N SER A 42 -12.55 18.91 -31.77
CA SER A 42 -11.36 18.62 -30.99
C SER A 42 -11.48 17.16 -30.58
N GLU A 43 -10.80 16.29 -31.34
CA GLU A 43 -10.38 14.99 -30.84
C GLU A 43 -9.52 15.25 -29.61
N THR A 44 -10.16 15.38 -28.46
CA THR A 44 -9.51 15.15 -27.17
C THR A 44 -9.23 13.67 -27.14
N ALA A 45 -8.10 13.28 -27.72
CA ALA A 45 -7.46 12.01 -27.47
C ALA A 45 -7.29 11.91 -25.95
N GLN A 46 -8.27 11.30 -25.30
CA GLN A 46 -8.20 10.89 -23.91
C GLN A 46 -6.81 10.25 -23.73
N PRO A 47 -5.99 10.68 -22.76
CA PRO A 47 -4.72 10.03 -22.53
C PRO A 47 -5.05 8.58 -22.22
N LYS A 48 -4.77 7.70 -23.19
CA LYS A 48 -4.99 6.26 -23.05
C LYS A 48 -4.29 5.90 -21.77
N SER A 49 -5.05 5.49 -20.75
CA SER A 49 -4.50 5.02 -19.49
C SER A 49 -3.52 3.90 -19.82
N ILE A 50 -2.23 4.22 -19.85
CA ILE A 50 -1.17 3.25 -20.13
C ILE A 50 -1.07 2.42 -18.86
N ARG A 51 -1.86 1.35 -18.81
CA ARG A 51 -1.78 0.39 -17.71
C ARG A 51 -0.36 -0.17 -17.73
N PRO A 52 0.48 0.08 -16.70
CA PRO A 52 1.86 -0.38 -16.70
C PRO A 52 1.89 -1.88 -16.94
N SER A 53 2.78 -2.35 -17.80
CA SER A 53 2.86 -3.78 -18.11
C SER A 53 3.21 -4.57 -16.85
N ALA A 54 2.88 -5.87 -16.81
CA ALA A 54 3.27 -6.71 -15.68
C ALA A 54 4.81 -6.75 -15.46
N LYS A 55 5.59 -6.59 -16.54
CA LYS A 55 7.05 -6.45 -16.46
C LYS A 55 7.45 -5.12 -15.82
N GLN A 56 6.76 -4.03 -16.17
CA GLN A 56 7.02 -2.71 -15.62
C GLN A 56 6.69 -2.62 -14.12
N ARG A 57 5.55 -3.20 -13.69
CA ARG A 57 5.24 -3.26 -12.25
C ARG A 57 6.26 -4.07 -11.45
N LYS A 58 6.83 -5.11 -12.07
CA LYS A 58 7.90 -5.90 -11.45
C LYS A 58 9.19 -5.08 -11.35
N SER A 59 9.59 -4.35 -12.40
CA SER A 59 10.78 -3.49 -12.34
C SER A 59 10.61 -2.37 -11.32
N GLU A 60 9.45 -1.69 -11.29
CA GLU A 60 9.15 -0.66 -10.29
C GLU A 60 9.26 -1.19 -8.84
N LEU A 61 8.84 -2.44 -8.62
CA LEU A 61 8.99 -3.08 -7.30
C LEU A 61 10.44 -3.42 -6.95
N GLU A 62 11.26 -3.85 -7.91
CA GLU A 62 12.69 -4.07 -7.66
C GLU A 62 13.43 -2.76 -7.43
N ASP A 63 13.07 -1.69 -8.15
CA ASP A 63 13.61 -0.34 -7.93
C ASP A 63 13.25 0.16 -6.52
N TYR A 64 11.99 -0.05 -6.11
CA TYR A 64 11.54 0.24 -4.74
C TYR A 64 12.35 -0.55 -3.71
N ARG A 65 12.57 -1.85 -3.91
CA ARG A 65 13.39 -2.65 -2.99
C ARG A 65 14.82 -2.12 -2.90
N THR A 66 15.39 -1.74 -4.04
CA THR A 66 16.75 -1.21 -4.10
C THR A 66 16.88 0.11 -3.33
N ALA A 67 15.86 0.97 -3.38
CA ALA A 67 15.86 2.25 -2.67
C ALA A 67 15.58 2.09 -1.15
N PHE A 68 14.56 1.32 -0.78
CA PHE A 68 14.02 1.29 0.59
C PHE A 68 14.61 0.16 1.45
N PHE A 69 15.18 -0.88 0.85
CA PHE A 69 15.73 -2.05 1.57
C PHE A 69 17.22 -2.24 1.35
N ALA A 70 17.90 -1.24 0.78
CA ALA A 70 19.35 -1.25 0.59
C ALA A 70 20.08 -1.75 1.85
N PRO A 71 20.98 -2.75 1.73
CA PRO A 71 21.73 -3.25 2.87
C PRO A 71 22.53 -2.15 3.57
N ILE A 72 22.22 -1.91 4.84
CA ILE A 72 22.98 -1.02 5.69
C ILE A 72 24.02 -1.83 6.48
N LYS A 73 25.24 -1.32 6.55
CA LYS A 73 26.34 -1.98 7.27
C LYS A 73 26.37 -1.50 8.71
N LEU A 74 25.48 -2.07 9.52
CA LEU A 74 25.50 -1.88 10.98
C LEU A 74 26.31 -3.00 11.63
N GLY A 75 27.45 -2.63 12.21
CA GLY A 75 28.28 -3.43 13.09
C GLY A 75 27.87 -3.32 14.56
N LYS A 76 28.76 -3.74 15.47
CA LYS A 76 28.49 -3.72 16.92
C LYS A 76 28.61 -2.32 17.52
N ASP A 77 29.46 -1.49 16.92
CA ASP A 77 29.91 -0.18 17.39
C ASP A 77 29.05 1.00 16.88
N ASN A 78 28.33 0.81 15.78
CA ASN A 78 27.43 1.82 15.19
C ASN A 78 25.94 1.41 15.22
N LYS A 79 25.58 0.34 15.94
CA LYS A 79 24.18 -0.05 16.15
C LYS A 79 23.62 0.57 17.43
N HIS A 80 22.55 1.33 17.29
CA HIS A 80 21.82 1.92 18.42
C HIS A 80 20.56 1.11 18.75
N GLN A 81 20.19 1.06 20.03
CA GLN A 81 18.91 0.49 20.47
C GLN A 81 17.87 1.60 20.58
N VAL A 82 16.71 1.40 19.96
CA VAL A 82 15.58 2.34 20.00
C VAL A 82 14.35 1.62 20.52
N ALA A 83 13.75 2.15 21.58
CA ALA A 83 12.49 1.64 22.10
C ALA A 83 11.33 2.20 21.26
N ILE A 84 10.49 1.30 20.75
CA ILE A 84 9.27 1.64 20.00
C ILE A 84 8.12 0.77 20.51
N SER A 85 6.88 1.21 20.29
CA SER A 85 5.72 0.39 20.65
C SER A 85 5.61 -0.84 19.76
N ASN A 86 4.96 -1.89 20.27
CA ASN A 86 4.66 -3.09 19.49
C ASN A 86 3.82 -2.75 18.25
N GLU A 87 2.84 -1.86 18.37
CA GLU A 87 1.99 -1.44 17.25
C GLU A 87 2.81 -0.79 16.12
N THR A 88 3.74 0.11 16.47
CA THR A 88 4.62 0.73 15.48
C THR A 88 5.52 -0.30 14.83
N PHE A 89 6.14 -1.18 15.61
CA PHE A 89 6.98 -2.24 15.09
C PHE A 89 6.21 -3.16 14.13
N ASP A 90 5.02 -3.62 14.51
CA ASP A 90 4.19 -4.52 13.70
C ASP A 90 3.79 -3.87 12.37
N ARG A 91 3.50 -2.57 12.36
CA ARG A 91 3.18 -1.83 11.14
C ARG A 91 4.37 -1.77 10.18
N VAL A 92 5.57 -1.55 10.71
CA VAL A 92 6.81 -1.49 9.94
C VAL A 92 7.20 -2.89 9.46
N GLU A 93 7.19 -3.89 10.34
CA GLU A 93 7.49 -5.29 10.03
C GLU A 93 6.58 -5.82 8.92
N ARG A 94 5.27 -5.56 9.02
CA ARG A 94 4.30 -6.00 8.02
C ARG A 94 4.64 -5.44 6.65
N THR A 95 4.93 -4.14 6.58
CA THR A 95 5.33 -3.47 5.34
C THR A 95 6.62 -4.07 4.79
N ALA A 96 7.64 -4.21 5.65
CA ALA A 96 8.93 -4.77 5.30
C ALA A 96 8.82 -6.20 4.72
N ARG A 97 7.97 -7.04 5.34
CA ARG A 97 7.75 -8.42 4.93
C ARG A 97 7.06 -8.54 3.58
N PHE A 98 6.11 -7.66 3.26
CA PHE A 98 5.39 -7.71 1.99
C PHE A 98 6.20 -7.14 0.83
N PHE A 99 6.94 -6.06 1.06
CA PHE A 99 7.63 -5.35 -0.03
C PHE A 99 9.11 -5.70 -0.16
N GLY A 100 9.79 -6.08 0.93
CA GLY A 100 11.24 -6.24 0.96
C GLY A 100 11.79 -7.46 0.23
N GLY A 101 10.96 -8.43 -0.13
CA GLY A 101 11.39 -9.62 -0.89
C GLY A 101 12.30 -10.58 -0.09
N PRO A 102 13.00 -11.50 -0.79
CA PRO A 102 13.90 -12.45 -0.15
C PRO A 102 15.06 -11.73 0.56
N GLY A 103 15.30 -12.06 1.83
CA GLY A 103 16.40 -11.47 2.60
C GLY A 103 16.15 -10.04 3.08
N TYR A 104 14.89 -9.59 3.12
CA TYR A 104 14.55 -8.29 3.69
C TYR A 104 15.01 -8.15 5.15
N SER A 105 15.31 -6.92 5.53
CA SER A 105 15.66 -6.54 6.88
C SER A 105 14.77 -5.39 7.32
N VAL A 106 14.06 -5.58 8.44
CA VAL A 106 13.27 -4.51 9.07
C VAL A 106 14.17 -3.34 9.44
N SER A 107 15.41 -3.61 9.87
CA SER A 107 16.38 -2.57 10.21
C SER A 107 16.73 -1.68 9.02
N ASN A 108 16.89 -2.24 7.82
CA ASN A 108 17.21 -1.46 6.62
C ASN A 108 16.05 -0.52 6.28
N PHE A 109 14.82 -1.04 6.38
CA PHE A 109 13.63 -0.26 6.08
C PHE A 109 13.38 0.85 7.11
N VAL A 110 13.58 0.56 8.40
CA VAL A 110 13.50 1.56 9.48
C VAL A 110 14.52 2.67 9.25
N GLU A 111 15.77 2.33 8.94
CA GLU A 111 16.82 3.30 8.65
C GLU A 111 16.42 4.22 7.50
N HIS A 112 15.87 3.66 6.41
CA HIS A 112 15.40 4.46 5.29
C HIS A 112 14.28 5.43 5.71
N ILE A 113 13.27 4.96 6.44
CA ILE A 113 12.15 5.81 6.91
C ILE A 113 12.68 6.96 7.78
N ILE A 114 13.63 6.67 8.67
CA ILE A 114 14.22 7.67 9.56
C ILE A 114 14.99 8.71 8.73
N ASN A 115 15.86 8.28 7.82
CA ASN A 115 16.63 9.20 6.99
C ASN A 115 15.73 10.07 6.11
N GLU A 116 14.72 9.49 5.46
CA GLU A 116 13.73 10.25 4.68
C GLU A 116 13.02 11.31 5.54
N HIS A 117 12.64 10.95 6.77
CA HIS A 117 12.03 11.91 7.70
C HIS A 117 13.01 13.03 8.11
N LEU A 118 14.26 12.68 8.39
CA LEU A 118 15.30 13.64 8.77
C LEU A 118 15.60 14.61 7.64
N ASP A 119 15.81 14.12 6.42
CA ASP A 119 16.09 14.92 5.23
C ASP A 119 14.94 15.89 4.93
N ASN A 120 13.70 15.40 4.97
CA ASN A 120 12.51 16.23 4.74
C ASN A 120 12.31 17.32 5.80
N ASN A 121 12.89 17.16 6.99
CA ASN A 121 12.76 18.11 8.10
C ASN A 121 14.06 18.86 8.42
N ALA A 122 15.13 18.67 7.65
CA ALA A 122 16.45 19.23 7.94
C ALA A 122 16.41 20.75 8.16
N ALA A 123 15.73 21.48 7.28
CA ALA A 123 15.59 22.93 7.40
C ALA A 123 14.88 23.38 8.70
N ASN A 124 13.88 22.61 9.16
CA ASN A 124 13.18 22.89 10.41
C ASN A 124 14.10 22.68 11.62
N TYR A 125 14.84 21.57 11.63
CA TYR A 125 15.77 21.24 12.70
C TYR A 125 16.91 22.26 12.81
N GLU A 126 17.50 22.68 11.69
CA GLU A 126 18.52 23.73 11.66
C GLU A 126 18.01 25.08 12.21
N GLY A 127 16.76 25.44 11.85
CA GLY A 127 16.11 26.62 12.39
C GLY A 127 15.97 26.56 13.91
N TRP A 128 15.53 25.44 14.45
CA TRP A 128 15.40 25.25 15.90
C TRP A 128 16.76 25.17 16.61
N PHE A 129 17.76 24.50 16.04
CA PHE A 129 19.10 24.46 16.62
C PHE A 129 19.72 25.85 16.72
N THR A 130 19.52 26.70 15.70
CA THR A 130 19.97 28.09 15.72
C THR A 130 19.26 28.90 16.81
N LEU A 131 17.95 28.73 16.94
CA LEU A 131 17.15 29.43 17.95
C LEU A 131 17.56 29.06 19.38
N ILE A 132 17.73 27.75 19.64
CA ILE A 132 18.13 27.23 20.95
C ILE A 132 19.56 27.68 21.28
N SER A 133 20.49 27.59 20.32
CA SER A 133 21.90 27.96 20.55
C SER A 133 22.11 29.45 20.82
N LYS A 134 21.22 30.33 20.36
CA LYS A 134 21.25 31.77 20.67
C LYS A 134 20.69 32.11 22.06
N SER A 135 20.00 31.16 22.70
CA SER A 135 19.33 31.36 23.99
C SER A 135 20.18 30.90 25.19
N PHE A 136 21.38 30.36 24.94
CA PHE A 136 22.39 30.00 25.93
C PHE A 136 23.66 30.84 25.73
#